data_AF-A0A2V9KE04-F1
#
_entry.id   AF-A0A2V9KE04-F1
#
_cell.length_a   1.000
_cell.length_b   1.000
_cell.length_c   1.000
_cell.angle_alpha   90.00
_cell.angle_beta   90.00
_cell.angle_gamma   90.00
#
_symmetry.space_group_name_H-M   'P 1'
#
loop_
_entity.id
_entity.type
_entity.pdbx_description
1 polymer ?
#
loop_
_entity_poly.entity_id
_entity_poly.type
_entity_poly.pdbx_seq_one_letter_code
_entity_poly.pdbx_strand_id
1 'polypeptide(L)'
;MYPYRDGRMIEKENKVDIQLAWSRDGIRWERHPERSIFMENGTRAAGTAYDWGMIWPCQGVIEQGDRLHLYYRADSVLHTTMPGTWGNFCLATLRKDGFVSLDSPGDGYMLTKPLACPGGRLHVNADAGHDGFVRVAVRRGDGVKDGIWLEGWNFADGLPFSGDSVDGVPGWNGGKDYGALKGRAIRLEFWIHKAALYSFWFD
;
A
#
# COMPACT_ATOMS: atom_id res chain seq x y z
N MET A 1 15.79 6.29 -19.33
CA MET A 1 15.22 4.94 -19.51
C MET A 1 14.57 4.54 -18.20
N TYR A 2 13.28 4.20 -18.20
CA TYR A 2 12.54 3.92 -16.97
C TYR A 2 12.42 2.40 -16.77
N PRO A 3 12.73 1.87 -15.58
CA PRO A 3 12.58 0.45 -15.29
C PRO A 3 11.09 0.08 -15.23
N TYR A 4 10.74 -1.05 -15.85
CA TYR A 4 9.51 -1.77 -15.59
C TYR A 4 9.64 -2.60 -14.30
N ARG A 5 8.52 -3.01 -13.70
CA ARG A 5 8.48 -3.88 -12.50
C ARG A 5 9.26 -5.18 -12.65
N ASP A 6 9.41 -5.68 -13.87
CA ASP A 6 10.20 -6.88 -14.19
C ASP A 6 11.67 -6.60 -14.56
N GLY A 7 12.15 -5.38 -14.32
CA GLY A 7 13.53 -4.96 -14.55
C GLY A 7 13.85 -4.62 -16.00
N ARG A 8 12.87 -4.68 -16.92
CA ARG A 8 13.09 -4.27 -18.32
C ARG A 8 13.33 -2.77 -18.41
N MET A 9 14.35 -2.42 -19.18
CA MET A 9 14.74 -1.04 -19.45
C MET A 9 14.34 -0.70 -20.88
N ILE A 10 13.15 -0.12 -21.05
CA ILE A 10 12.62 0.27 -22.37
C ILE A 10 12.66 1.79 -22.48
N GLU A 11 13.08 2.28 -23.64
CA GLU A 11 12.91 3.68 -24.00
C GLU A 11 11.41 3.99 -24.12
N LYS A 12 10.87 4.68 -23.11
CA LYS A 12 9.47 5.13 -23.08
C LYS A 12 9.31 6.44 -23.83
N GLU A 13 9.68 6.45 -25.11
CA GLU A 13 9.43 7.61 -25.94
C GLU A 13 7.96 7.65 -26.32
N ASN A 14 7.29 8.79 -26.07
CA ASN A 14 5.91 9.04 -26.48
C ASN A 14 4.86 8.04 -25.95
N LYS A 15 5.09 7.43 -24.79
CA LYS A 15 4.09 6.61 -24.09
C LYS A 15 3.39 7.38 -22.99
N VAL A 16 2.22 6.91 -22.60
CA VAL A 16 1.48 7.42 -21.43
C VAL A 16 1.22 6.28 -20.47
N ASP A 17 1.83 6.39 -19.28
CA ASP A 17 1.65 5.48 -18.14
C ASP A 17 1.05 6.24 -16.95
N ILE A 18 0.67 5.50 -15.89
CA ILE A 18 0.11 6.08 -14.67
C ILE A 18 1.15 6.02 -13.55
N GLN A 19 1.28 7.12 -12.83
CA GLN A 19 2.12 7.27 -11.64
C GLN A 19 1.27 7.85 -10.52
N LEU A 20 1.61 7.55 -9.27
CA LEU A 20 0.89 8.08 -8.11
C LEU A 20 1.37 9.49 -7.72
N ALA A 21 0.43 10.23 -7.14
CA ALA A 21 0.66 11.43 -6.34
C ALA A 21 -0.26 11.34 -5.12
N TRP A 22 0.15 11.91 -3.99
CA TRP A 22 -0.63 11.90 -2.76
C TRP A 22 -0.64 13.26 -2.09
N SER A 23 -1.67 13.50 -1.27
CA SER A 23 -1.81 14.71 -0.48
C SER A 23 -2.54 14.40 0.82
N ARG A 24 -2.15 15.08 1.91
CA ARG A 24 -2.86 15.00 3.19
C ARG A 24 -3.92 16.08 3.36
N ASP A 25 -3.83 17.18 2.62
CA ASP A 25 -4.72 18.33 2.71
C ASP A 25 -5.53 18.57 1.42
N GLY A 26 -5.29 17.76 0.38
CA GLY A 26 -5.90 17.91 -0.95
C GLY A 26 -5.35 19.09 -1.77
N ILE A 27 -4.45 19.90 -1.19
CA ILE A 27 -3.92 21.13 -1.78
C ILE A 27 -2.47 20.94 -2.21
N ARG A 28 -1.65 20.40 -1.31
CA ARG A 28 -0.22 20.15 -1.54
C ARG A 28 -0.03 18.70 -1.92
N TRP A 29 0.43 18.48 -3.15
CA TRP A 29 0.62 17.15 -3.72
C TRP A 29 2.10 16.79 -3.78
N GLU A 30 2.40 15.56 -3.39
CA GLU A 30 3.72 14.96 -3.40
C GLU A 30 3.75 13.77 -4.38
N ARG A 31 4.93 13.46 -4.88
CA ARG A 31 5.18 12.27 -5.71
C ARG A 31 6.45 11.60 -5.21
N HIS A 32 6.55 10.30 -5.46
CA HIS A 32 7.80 9.59 -5.18
C HIS A 32 8.95 10.22 -5.99
N PRO A 33 10.12 10.49 -5.39
CA PRO A 33 11.24 11.13 -6.10
C PRO A 33 11.67 10.36 -7.35
N GLU A 34 11.61 9.02 -7.29
CA GLU A 34 11.96 8.15 -8.42
C GLU A 34 10.86 8.05 -9.47
N ARG A 35 9.64 8.55 -9.17
CA ARG A 35 8.48 8.53 -10.06
C ARG A 35 8.19 7.14 -10.64
N SER A 36 8.23 6.13 -9.78
CA SER A 36 7.93 4.75 -10.14
C SER A 36 6.55 4.66 -10.80
N ILE A 37 6.46 3.84 -11.85
CA ILE A 37 5.22 3.64 -12.58
C ILE A 37 4.29 2.77 -11.74
N PHE A 38 3.05 3.20 -11.61
CA PHE A 38 2.01 2.50 -10.85
C PHE A 38 1.24 1.52 -11.74
N MET A 39 0.74 1.99 -12.88
CA MET A 39 0.21 1.11 -13.94
C MET A 39 1.05 1.30 -15.19
N GLU A 40 1.58 0.19 -15.69
CA GLU A 40 2.47 0.16 -16.83
C GLU A 40 1.69 -0.10 -18.11
N ASN A 41 2.16 0.49 -19.23
CA ASN A 41 1.68 0.05 -20.54
C ASN A 41 2.02 -1.42 -20.80
N GLY A 42 1.14 -2.10 -21.54
CA GLY A 42 1.43 -3.40 -22.11
C GLY A 42 2.66 -3.39 -23.03
N THR A 43 3.15 -4.58 -23.37
CA THR A 43 4.33 -4.70 -24.24
C THR A 43 3.91 -4.72 -25.71
N ARG A 44 4.66 -4.00 -26.58
CA ARG A 44 4.39 -4.00 -28.03
C ARG A 44 4.61 -5.38 -28.66
N ALA A 45 5.56 -6.15 -28.13
CA ALA A 45 5.86 -7.52 -28.57
C ALA A 45 4.72 -8.50 -28.32
N ALA A 46 3.81 -8.20 -27.38
CA ALA A 46 2.62 -9.02 -27.16
C ALA A 46 1.62 -8.92 -28.33
N GLY A 47 1.75 -7.95 -29.26
CA GLY A 47 0.97 -7.86 -30.50
C GLY A 47 -0.55 -7.68 -30.35
N THR A 48 -1.09 -7.87 -29.15
CA THR A 48 -2.52 -7.93 -28.81
C THR A 48 -2.90 -6.99 -27.66
N ALA A 49 -1.92 -6.37 -27.01
CA ALA A 49 -2.14 -5.52 -25.85
C ALA A 49 -2.69 -4.15 -26.29
N TYR A 50 -3.98 -3.92 -26.05
CA TYR A 50 -4.65 -2.67 -26.41
C TYR A 50 -4.07 -1.43 -25.70
N ASP A 51 -3.25 -1.63 -24.68
CA ASP A 51 -2.70 -0.63 -23.77
C ASP A 51 -1.18 -0.41 -23.91
N TRP A 52 -0.57 -0.89 -25.02
CA TRP A 52 0.89 -0.84 -25.16
C TRP A 52 1.47 0.58 -25.35
N GLY A 53 0.65 1.51 -25.83
CA GLY A 53 1.05 2.87 -26.18
C GLY A 53 0.65 3.91 -25.13
N MET A 54 -0.65 3.97 -24.80
CA MET A 54 -1.17 4.90 -23.80
C MET A 54 -2.23 4.24 -22.91
N ILE A 55 -2.20 4.59 -21.63
CA ILE A 55 -3.25 4.29 -20.67
C ILE A 55 -3.72 5.55 -19.98
N TRP A 56 -5.03 5.68 -19.83
CA TRP A 56 -5.66 6.84 -19.19
C TRP A 56 -6.64 6.38 -18.13
N PRO A 57 -6.43 6.72 -16.84
CA PRO A 57 -7.38 6.33 -15.82
C PRO A 57 -8.70 7.03 -16.06
N CYS A 58 -9.79 6.27 -16.00
CA CYS A 58 -11.12 6.87 -15.93
C CYS A 58 -11.33 7.48 -14.55
N GLN A 59 -12.27 8.43 -14.47
CA GLN A 59 -12.60 9.06 -13.19
C GLN A 59 -13.33 8.06 -12.30
N GLY A 60 -12.91 7.99 -11.04
CA GLY A 60 -13.50 7.13 -10.03
C GLY A 60 -12.74 5.81 -9.82
N VAL A 61 -12.75 5.37 -8.57
CA VAL A 61 -12.31 4.04 -8.14
C VAL A 61 -13.54 3.34 -7.60
N ILE A 62 -13.84 2.14 -8.08
CA ILE A 62 -14.99 1.37 -7.59
C ILE A 62 -14.51 0.33 -6.58
N GLU A 63 -14.95 0.46 -5.34
CA GLU A 63 -14.75 -0.58 -4.33
C GLU A 63 -15.74 -1.72 -4.55
N GLN A 64 -15.23 -2.95 -4.64
CA GLN A 64 -16.05 -4.16 -4.66
C GLN A 64 -15.42 -5.22 -3.75
N GLY A 65 -15.99 -5.35 -2.54
CA GLY A 65 -15.42 -6.20 -1.50
C GLY A 65 -13.98 -5.77 -1.18
N ASP A 66 -13.06 -6.73 -1.24
CA ASP A 66 -11.64 -6.54 -0.89
C ASP A 66 -10.79 -6.01 -2.06
N ARG A 67 -11.43 -5.54 -3.13
CA ARG A 67 -10.77 -5.07 -4.36
C ARG A 67 -11.22 -3.68 -4.77
N LEU A 68 -10.30 -2.98 -5.41
CA LEU A 68 -10.55 -1.75 -6.14
C LEU A 68 -10.52 -2.04 -7.64
N HIS A 69 -11.53 -1.56 -8.35
CA HIS A 69 -11.62 -1.59 -9.80
C HIS A 69 -11.21 -0.22 -10.36
N LEU A 70 -10.16 -0.26 -11.18
CA LEU A 70 -9.59 0.89 -11.87
C LEU A 70 -9.91 0.74 -13.35
N TYR A 71 -10.99 1.36 -13.79
CA TYR A 71 -11.30 1.42 -15.21
C TYR A 71 -10.38 2.40 -15.91
N TYR A 72 -9.90 2.02 -17.09
CA TYR A 72 -8.99 2.85 -17.87
C TYR A 72 -9.27 2.72 -19.36
N ARG A 73 -8.99 3.79 -20.09
CA ARG A 73 -8.91 3.77 -21.55
C ARG A 73 -7.52 3.29 -21.95
N ALA A 74 -7.48 2.44 -22.96
CA ALA A 74 -6.27 1.90 -23.54
C ALA A 74 -6.17 2.23 -25.04
N ASP A 75 -5.01 2.75 -25.45
CA ASP A 75 -4.70 3.00 -26.85
C ASP A 75 -3.42 2.27 -27.29
N SER A 76 -3.53 1.55 -28.40
CA SER A 76 -2.45 0.78 -29.02
C SER A 76 -1.61 1.62 -29.99
N VAL A 77 -1.46 2.90 -29.69
CA VAL A 77 -0.68 3.89 -30.47
C VAL A 77 0.09 4.81 -29.52
N LEU A 78 1.17 5.42 -30.00
CA LEU A 78 1.97 6.37 -29.23
C LEU A 78 1.29 7.74 -29.13
N HIS A 79 1.68 8.54 -28.14
CA HIS A 79 1.30 9.93 -27.89
C HIS A 79 1.92 10.93 -28.89
N THR A 80 2.03 10.49 -30.14
CA THR A 80 2.35 11.30 -31.33
C THR A 80 1.26 11.17 -32.39
N THR A 81 0.36 10.21 -32.21
CA THR A 81 -0.72 9.90 -33.14
C THR A 81 -2.04 10.20 -32.43
N MET A 82 -2.92 10.96 -33.07
CA MET A 82 -4.29 11.08 -32.56
C MET A 82 -4.91 9.69 -32.56
N PRO A 83 -5.42 9.20 -31.42
CA PRO A 83 -6.13 7.95 -31.41
C PRO A 83 -7.31 8.05 -32.38
N GLY A 84 -7.59 6.95 -33.10
CA GLY A 84 -8.78 6.88 -33.94
C GLY A 84 -10.08 6.98 -33.13
N THR A 85 -11.22 6.83 -33.79
CA THR A 85 -12.55 6.87 -33.14
C THR A 85 -12.84 5.66 -32.26
N TRP A 86 -11.96 4.65 -32.25
CA TRP A 86 -12.13 3.40 -31.51
C TRP A 86 -11.19 3.43 -30.30
N GLY A 87 -11.78 3.41 -29.09
CA GLY A 87 -11.04 3.32 -27.84
C GLY A 87 -11.35 2.00 -27.14
N ASN A 88 -10.34 1.41 -26.49
CA ASN A 88 -10.54 0.22 -25.68
C ASN A 88 -10.81 0.64 -24.24
N PHE A 89 -11.80 -0.01 -23.61
CA PHE A 89 -12.12 0.17 -22.21
C PHE A 89 -11.68 -1.07 -21.44
N CYS A 90 -10.78 -0.87 -20.49
CA CYS A 90 -10.11 -1.95 -19.78
C CYS A 90 -10.33 -1.80 -18.28
N LEU A 91 -10.05 -2.88 -17.56
CA LEU A 91 -10.14 -2.95 -16.11
C LEU A 91 -8.82 -3.44 -15.54
N ALA A 92 -8.26 -2.67 -14.62
CA ALA A 92 -7.23 -3.13 -13.71
C ALA A 92 -7.84 -3.31 -12.32
N THR A 93 -7.35 -4.31 -11.57
CA THR A 93 -7.81 -4.58 -10.21
C THR A 93 -6.66 -4.43 -9.23
N LEU A 94 -6.93 -3.81 -8.09
CA LEU A 94 -6.00 -3.69 -6.97
C LEU A 94 -6.64 -4.27 -5.70
N ARG A 95 -5.87 -4.78 -4.75
CA ARG A 95 -6.41 -5.01 -3.38
C ARG A 95 -6.89 -3.67 -2.80
N LYS A 96 -7.92 -3.70 -1.95
CA LYS A 96 -8.33 -2.51 -1.18
C LYS A 96 -7.12 -1.96 -0.43
N ASP A 97 -6.95 -0.64 -0.42
CA ASP A 97 -5.79 0.08 0.12
C ASP A 97 -4.40 -0.41 -0.33
N GLY A 98 -4.32 -1.09 -1.48
CA GLY A 98 -3.10 -1.75 -1.98
C GLY A 98 -2.12 -0.90 -2.78
N PHE A 99 -2.19 0.42 -2.69
CA PHE A 99 -1.47 1.30 -3.63
C PHE A 99 0.05 1.27 -3.44
N VAL A 100 0.50 1.21 -2.19
CA VAL A 100 1.90 1.17 -1.78
C VAL A 100 1.99 0.32 -0.52
N SER A 101 3.04 -0.48 -0.40
CA SER A 101 3.37 -1.25 0.80
C SER A 101 4.74 -0.89 1.35
N LEU A 102 4.90 -1.14 2.65
CA LEU A 102 6.20 -1.28 3.28
C LEU A 102 6.60 -2.75 3.22
N ASP A 103 7.50 -3.07 2.29
CA ASP A 103 7.98 -4.43 2.09
C ASP A 103 9.26 -4.66 2.90
N SER A 104 9.35 -5.84 3.50
CA SER A 104 10.59 -6.31 4.10
C SER A 104 10.88 -7.75 3.70
N PRO A 105 11.96 -8.03 2.94
CA PRO A 105 12.35 -9.40 2.58
C PRO A 105 12.96 -10.19 3.75
N GLY A 106 13.30 -9.49 4.84
CA GLY A 106 13.78 -10.05 6.11
C GLY A 106 13.19 -9.24 7.26
N ASP A 107 13.94 -8.98 8.33
CA ASP A 107 13.47 -8.11 9.41
C ASP A 107 13.48 -6.63 9.01
N GLY A 108 12.31 -6.01 9.12
CA GLY A 108 12.11 -4.57 8.94
C GLY A 108 11.23 -4.01 10.05
N TYR A 109 11.47 -2.74 10.40
CA TYR A 109 10.76 -2.08 11.49
C TYR A 109 10.23 -0.71 11.05
N MET A 110 8.99 -0.41 11.40
CA MET A 110 8.38 0.89 11.18
C MET A 110 7.78 1.42 12.47
N LEU A 111 8.15 2.64 12.85
CA LEU A 111 7.60 3.33 14.01
C LEU A 111 6.74 4.50 13.52
N THR A 112 5.49 4.56 13.97
CA THR A 112 4.61 5.68 13.62
C THR A 112 5.04 6.97 14.31
N LYS A 113 4.58 8.10 13.76
CA LYS A 113 4.46 9.33 14.56
C LYS A 113 3.50 9.08 15.75
N PRO A 114 3.58 9.87 16.83
CA PRO A 114 2.62 9.75 17.92
C PRO A 114 1.19 9.94 17.42
N LEU A 115 0.28 9.14 17.96
CA LEU A 115 -1.15 9.23 17.70
C LEU A 115 -1.93 9.03 19.00
N ALA A 116 -3.10 9.67 19.11
CA ALA A 116 -4.02 9.40 20.20
C ALA A 116 -4.69 8.04 19.93
N CYS A 117 -4.53 7.08 20.84
CA CYS A 117 -5.11 5.75 20.68
C CYS A 117 -6.65 5.84 20.79
N PRO A 118 -7.42 5.45 19.77
CA PRO A 118 -8.88 5.48 19.83
C PRO A 118 -9.47 4.36 20.70
N GLY A 119 -8.70 3.30 20.97
CA GLY A 119 -9.17 2.07 21.61
C GLY A 119 -9.51 0.98 20.60
N GLY A 120 -10.21 -0.07 21.03
CA GLY A 120 -10.71 -1.12 20.15
C GLY A 120 -9.62 -2.07 19.63
N ARG A 121 -9.81 -2.61 18.42
CA ARG A 121 -8.86 -3.49 17.76
C ARG A 121 -8.04 -2.72 16.73
N LEU A 122 -6.82 -3.18 16.52
CA LEU A 122 -5.98 -2.71 15.42
C LEU A 122 -6.17 -3.66 14.24
N HIS A 123 -6.48 -3.08 13.09
CA HIS A 123 -6.60 -3.76 11.83
C HIS A 123 -5.37 -3.45 10.97
N VAL A 124 -4.94 -4.43 10.19
CA VAL A 124 -3.84 -4.33 9.24
C VAL A 124 -4.26 -4.90 7.90
N ASN A 125 -3.84 -4.22 6.84
CA ASN A 125 -3.88 -4.75 5.49
C ASN A 125 -2.48 -5.21 5.15
N ALA A 126 -2.26 -6.52 5.08
CA ALA A 126 -0.94 -7.09 4.92
C ALA A 126 -0.96 -8.38 4.09
N ASP A 127 0.15 -8.62 3.41
CA ASP A 127 0.49 -9.90 2.78
C ASP A 127 1.76 -10.43 3.45
N ALA A 128 1.57 -11.40 4.32
CA ALA A 128 2.63 -12.13 4.99
C ALA A 128 2.60 -13.58 4.48
N GLY A 129 3.55 -13.93 3.61
CA GLY A 129 3.66 -15.27 3.03
C GLY A 129 3.86 -16.36 4.09
N HIS A 130 4.02 -17.62 3.66
CA HIS A 130 4.06 -18.80 4.55
C HIS A 130 5.03 -18.66 5.74
N ASP A 131 6.21 -18.08 5.53
CA ASP A 131 7.24 -17.85 6.58
C ASP A 131 7.32 -16.40 7.04
N GLY A 132 6.29 -15.59 6.73
CA GLY A 132 6.24 -14.16 7.01
C GLY A 132 5.29 -13.81 8.15
N PHE A 133 5.50 -12.64 8.73
CA PHE A 133 4.57 -12.08 9.70
C PHE A 133 4.63 -10.55 9.79
N VAL A 134 3.56 -9.99 10.34
CA VAL A 134 3.51 -8.64 10.90
C VAL A 134 3.22 -8.76 12.40
N ARG A 135 4.09 -8.20 13.23
CA ARG A 135 3.86 -8.05 14.67
C ARG A 135 3.77 -6.58 15.05
N VAL A 136 2.98 -6.29 16.07
CA VAL A 136 2.78 -4.93 16.56
C VAL A 136 3.22 -4.82 18.00
N ALA A 137 3.82 -3.69 18.29
CA ALA A 137 4.32 -3.25 19.56
C ALA A 137 3.79 -1.85 19.85
N VAL A 138 3.69 -1.49 21.14
CA VAL A 138 3.27 -0.15 21.53
C VAL A 138 4.34 0.52 22.38
N ARG A 139 4.75 1.69 21.91
CA ARG A 139 5.61 2.61 22.63
C ARG A 139 4.80 3.80 23.14
N ARG A 140 5.28 4.41 24.23
CA ARG A 140 4.78 5.70 24.69
C ARG A 140 5.00 6.75 23.59
N GLY A 141 4.02 7.63 23.39
CA GLY A 141 4.04 8.69 22.37
C GLY A 141 4.16 10.10 22.93
N ASP A 142 4.45 10.26 24.22
CA ASP A 142 4.45 11.55 24.92
C ASP A 142 5.50 11.66 26.04
N GLY A 143 5.76 12.91 26.43
CA GLY A 143 6.55 13.26 27.61
C GLY A 143 8.01 12.80 27.57
N VAL A 144 8.68 12.85 28.72
CA VAL A 144 10.10 12.51 28.87
C VAL A 144 10.43 11.03 28.63
N LYS A 145 9.40 10.18 28.56
CA LYS A 145 9.52 8.74 28.31
C LYS A 145 9.04 8.34 26.91
N ASP A 146 8.90 9.29 25.98
CA ASP A 146 8.52 9.02 24.58
C ASP A 146 9.45 7.96 23.97
N GLY A 147 8.88 7.04 23.21
CA GLY A 147 9.60 5.96 22.53
C GLY A 147 9.95 4.75 23.41
N ILE A 148 9.68 4.77 24.72
CA ILE A 148 9.86 3.60 25.58
C ILE A 148 8.67 2.64 25.42
N TRP A 149 8.96 1.34 25.42
CA TRP A 149 7.97 0.26 25.38
C TRP A 149 7.00 0.35 26.56
N LEU A 150 5.71 0.15 26.28
CA LEU A 150 4.73 -0.02 27.35
C LEU A 150 4.80 -1.45 27.88
N GLU A 151 4.74 -1.60 29.20
CA GLU A 151 4.78 -2.91 29.86
C GLU A 151 3.63 -3.81 29.38
N GLY A 152 3.96 -5.04 29.02
CA GLY A 152 3.00 -5.98 28.46
C GLY A 152 2.58 -5.68 27.02
N TRP A 153 3.08 -4.63 26.36
CA TRP A 153 2.77 -4.25 24.98
C TRP A 153 3.97 -4.35 24.04
N ASN A 154 4.83 -5.35 24.29
CA ASN A 154 6.02 -5.55 23.46
C ASN A 154 5.90 -6.67 22.42
N PHE A 155 6.91 -6.88 21.55
CA PHE A 155 6.85 -7.91 20.51
C PHE A 155 6.79 -9.35 21.04
N ALA A 156 7.21 -9.59 22.29
CA ALA A 156 7.03 -10.88 22.96
C ALA A 156 5.59 -11.08 23.45
N ASP A 157 4.86 -9.98 23.69
CA ASP A 157 3.45 -10.01 24.09
C ASP A 157 2.49 -9.99 22.89
N GLY A 158 2.93 -9.47 21.74
CA GLY A 158 2.15 -9.38 20.51
C GLY A 158 2.16 -10.70 19.72
N LEU A 159 0.98 -11.14 19.26
CA LEU A 159 0.86 -12.30 18.40
C LEU A 159 1.14 -11.89 16.94
N PRO A 160 1.85 -12.74 16.16
CA PRO A 160 2.06 -12.48 14.74
C PRO A 160 0.73 -12.57 13.99
N PHE A 161 0.53 -11.65 13.05
CA PHE A 161 -0.36 -11.85 11.93
C PHE A 161 0.42 -12.49 10.77
N SER A 162 -0.11 -13.57 10.21
CA SER A 162 0.41 -14.26 9.02
C SER A 162 -0.74 -14.51 8.03
N GLY A 163 -0.41 -14.59 6.75
CA GLY A 163 -1.38 -14.72 5.64
C GLY A 163 -1.57 -13.43 4.85
N ASP A 164 -2.42 -13.50 3.83
CA ASP A 164 -2.84 -12.36 3.01
C ASP A 164 -4.27 -11.95 3.39
N SER A 165 -4.41 -10.76 3.99
CA SER A 165 -5.71 -10.19 4.34
C SER A 165 -5.72 -8.68 4.14
N VAL A 166 -6.82 -8.17 3.59
CA VAL A 166 -7.08 -6.73 3.58
C VAL A 166 -7.56 -6.21 4.92
N ASP A 167 -7.98 -7.10 5.83
CA ASP A 167 -8.52 -6.82 7.16
C ASP A 167 -8.05 -7.91 8.15
N GLY A 168 -6.76 -7.90 8.46
CA GLY A 168 -6.15 -8.74 9.48
C GLY A 168 -6.20 -8.06 10.85
N VAL A 169 -6.39 -8.83 11.92
CA VAL A 169 -6.40 -8.30 13.29
C VAL A 169 -5.28 -8.96 14.10
N PRO A 170 -4.08 -8.34 14.21
CA PRO A 170 -3.01 -8.86 15.03
C PRO A 170 -3.44 -8.93 16.49
N GLY A 171 -3.32 -10.12 17.08
CA GLY A 171 -3.73 -10.36 18.44
C GLY A 171 -2.66 -10.01 19.47
N TRP A 172 -3.03 -10.16 20.73
CA TRP A 172 -2.13 -10.07 21.87
C TRP A 172 -2.29 -11.28 22.77
N ASN A 173 -1.21 -11.66 23.46
CA ASN A 173 -1.27 -12.66 24.51
C ASN A 173 -2.31 -12.27 25.56
N GLY A 174 -3.12 -13.24 26.00
CA GLY A 174 -4.21 -13.01 26.96
C GLY A 174 -5.45 -12.30 26.40
N GLY A 175 -5.53 -12.09 25.07
CA GLY A 175 -6.75 -11.57 24.42
C GLY A 175 -7.05 -10.09 24.70
N LYS A 176 -6.06 -9.32 25.18
CA LYS A 176 -6.21 -7.88 25.39
C LYS A 176 -6.37 -7.12 24.07
N ASP A 177 -7.01 -5.97 24.15
CA ASP A 177 -7.19 -5.04 23.03
C ASP A 177 -6.72 -3.62 23.42
N TYR A 178 -6.72 -2.71 22.44
CA TYR A 178 -6.24 -1.35 22.63
C TYR A 178 -7.19 -0.48 23.47
N GLY A 179 -8.33 -1.01 23.93
CA GLY A 179 -9.26 -0.32 24.82
C GLY A 179 -8.59 0.17 26.10
N ALA A 180 -7.65 -0.59 26.66
CA ALA A 180 -6.85 -0.20 27.82
C ALA A 180 -5.91 1.01 27.56
N LEU A 181 -5.70 1.35 26.29
CA LEU A 181 -4.85 2.46 25.86
C LEU A 181 -5.65 3.67 25.36
N LYS A 182 -6.98 3.60 25.36
CA LYS A 182 -7.85 4.66 24.83
C LYS A 182 -7.52 6.03 25.40
N GLY A 183 -7.39 7.02 24.52
CA GLY A 183 -7.04 8.41 24.83
C GLY A 183 -5.56 8.66 25.11
N ARG A 184 -4.73 7.63 25.24
CA ARG A 184 -3.27 7.81 25.47
C ARG A 184 -2.56 8.14 24.16
N ALA A 185 -1.54 9.00 24.24
CA ALA A 185 -0.60 9.19 23.15
C ALA A 185 0.33 7.98 23.05
N ILE A 186 0.26 7.26 21.92
CA ILE A 186 1.05 6.07 21.65
C ILE A 186 1.78 6.17 20.31
N ARG A 187 2.77 5.31 20.12
CA ARG A 187 3.34 4.99 18.81
C ARG A 187 3.17 3.50 18.58
N LEU A 188 2.75 3.12 17.38
CA LEU A 188 2.76 1.74 16.95
C LEU A 188 4.11 1.45 16.33
N GLU A 189 4.75 0.37 16.78
CA GLU A 189 5.94 -0.16 16.14
C GLU A 189 5.57 -1.49 15.47
N PHE A 190 5.78 -1.56 14.18
CA PHE A 190 5.54 -2.76 13.38
C PHE A 190 6.88 -3.46 13.15
N TRP A 191 6.91 -4.76 13.43
CA TRP A 191 7.96 -5.66 12.96
C TRP A 191 7.40 -6.46 11.79
N ILE A 192 7.98 -6.24 10.63
CA ILE A 192 7.58 -6.82 9.35
C ILE A 192 8.68 -7.79 8.94
N HIS A 193 8.35 -9.08 8.82
CA HIS A 193 9.29 -10.12 8.38
C HIS A 193 8.75 -10.84 7.16
N LYS A 194 9.48 -10.82 6.04
CA LYS A 194 9.07 -11.47 4.77
C LYS A 194 7.61 -11.16 4.40
N ALA A 195 7.24 -9.89 4.51
CA ALA A 195 5.86 -9.43 4.40
C ALA A 195 5.78 -8.01 3.81
N ALA A 196 4.59 -7.68 3.32
CA ALA A 196 4.19 -6.37 2.85
C ALA A 196 3.08 -5.82 3.77
N LEU A 197 3.29 -4.63 4.34
CA LEU A 197 2.26 -3.90 5.10
C LEU A 197 1.73 -2.73 4.26
N TYR A 198 0.45 -2.77 3.89
CA TYR A 198 -0.19 -1.77 3.03
C TYR A 198 -0.84 -0.64 3.84
N SER A 199 -1.63 -0.98 4.85
CA SER A 199 -2.34 0.00 5.69
C SER A 199 -2.60 -0.54 7.10
N PHE A 200 -2.96 0.35 8.02
CA PHE A 200 -3.43 0.00 9.36
C PHE A 200 -4.45 1.03 9.84
N TRP A 201 -5.42 0.60 10.65
CA TRP A 201 -6.44 1.47 11.25
C TRP A 201 -7.00 0.84 12.52
N PHE A 202 -7.76 1.61 13.30
CA PHE A 202 -8.51 1.11 14.45
C PHE A 202 -10.00 1.07 14.11
N ASP A 203 -10.76 0.25 14.86
CA ASP A 203 -12.24 0.31 14.87
C ASP A 203 -12.80 1.75 14.97
#